data_AF-A0A957NSX7-F1
#
_entry.id   AF-A0A957NSX7-F1
#
_cell.length_a   1.000
_cell.length_b   1.000
_cell.length_c   1.000
_cell.angle_alpha   90.00
_cell.angle_beta   90.00
_cell.angle_gamma   90.00
#
_symmetry.space_group_name_H-M   'P 1'
#
loop_
_entity.id
_entity.type
_entity.pdbx_description
1 polymer ?
#
loop_
_entity_poly.entity_id
_entity_poly.type
_entity_poly.pdbx_seq_one_letter_code
_entity_poly.pdbx_strand_id
1 'polypeptide(L)'
;TKLSYGASIGAGAVILPGVTIGKFAMVGAGAVVSKDVPEYALVIGNPARIHTWVCQCGQPLAFEGGKATCDTCNRPYQHEADTTICVER
;
A
#
# COMPACT_ATOMS: atom_id res chain seq x y z
N THR A 1 -0.57 -16.08 6.66
CA THR A 1 -0.47 -14.75 6.04
C THR A 1 -1.76 -14.47 5.33
N LYS A 2 -2.37 -13.31 5.55
CA LYS A 2 -3.62 -12.92 4.91
C LYS A 2 -3.31 -11.91 3.82
N LEU A 3 -3.70 -12.21 2.58
CA LEU A 3 -3.61 -11.29 1.45
C LEU A 3 -5.00 -10.77 1.14
N SER A 4 -5.17 -9.46 1.16
CA SER A 4 -6.43 -8.82 0.80
C SER A 4 -6.53 -8.57 -0.70
N TYR A 5 -7.73 -8.27 -1.18
CA TYR A 5 -7.99 -8.00 -2.60
C TYR A 5 -7.08 -6.88 -3.16
N GLY A 6 -6.53 -7.10 -4.35
CA GLY A 6 -5.66 -6.13 -5.03
C GLY A 6 -4.25 -6.00 -4.47
N ALA A 7 -3.90 -6.73 -3.39
CA ALA A 7 -2.53 -6.73 -2.87
C ALA A 7 -1.54 -7.24 -3.93
N SER A 8 -0.42 -6.54 -4.10
CA SER A 8 0.60 -6.83 -5.10
C SER A 8 1.93 -7.13 -4.42
N ILE A 9 2.50 -8.31 -4.73
CA ILE A 9 3.72 -8.80 -4.10
C ILE A 9 4.87 -8.80 -5.12
N GLY A 10 5.90 -8.00 -4.84
CA GLY A 10 7.09 -7.91 -5.67
C GLY A 10 7.91 -9.19 -5.68
N ALA A 11 8.64 -9.40 -6.77
CA ALA A 11 9.47 -10.59 -6.94
C ALA A 11 10.50 -10.74 -5.80
N GLY A 12 10.62 -11.94 -5.26
CA GLY A 12 11.57 -12.25 -4.18
C GLY A 12 11.22 -11.64 -2.81
N ALA A 13 10.02 -11.08 -2.63
CA ALA A 13 9.56 -10.64 -1.31
C ALA A 13 9.31 -11.84 -0.38
N VAL A 14 9.64 -11.67 0.90
CA VAL A 14 9.42 -12.64 1.97
C VAL A 14 8.43 -12.06 2.97
N ILE A 15 7.33 -12.75 3.22
CA ILE A 15 6.30 -12.31 4.17
C ILE A 15 6.28 -13.25 5.35
N LEU A 16 6.49 -12.73 6.55
CA LEU A 16 6.50 -13.54 7.77
C LEU A 16 5.09 -14.11 8.06
N PRO A 17 5.00 -15.28 8.71
CA PRO A 17 3.72 -15.84 9.15
C PRO A 17 2.97 -14.89 10.09
N GLY A 18 1.64 -14.92 10.05
CA GLY A 18 0.79 -14.07 10.90
C GLY A 18 0.56 -12.65 10.37
N VAL A 19 1.31 -12.21 9.36
CA VAL A 19 1.16 -10.88 8.76
C VAL A 19 -0.08 -10.78 7.85
N THR A 20 -0.74 -9.64 7.89
CA THR A 20 -1.82 -9.23 7.00
C THR A 20 -1.35 -8.14 6.03
N ILE A 21 -1.60 -8.36 4.74
CA ILE A 21 -1.39 -7.38 3.67
C ILE A 21 -2.75 -6.78 3.30
N GLY A 22 -2.88 -5.46 3.51
CA GLY A 22 -4.09 -4.70 3.25
C GLY A 22 -4.49 -4.66 1.77
N LYS A 23 -5.70 -4.17 1.50
CA LYS A 23 -6.23 -4.06 0.14
C LYS A 23 -5.38 -3.11 -0.68
N PHE A 24 -5.09 -3.48 -1.92
CA PHE A 24 -4.25 -2.69 -2.84
C PHE A 24 -2.87 -2.28 -2.30
N ALA A 25 -2.39 -2.91 -1.22
CA ALA A 25 -1.05 -2.69 -0.72
C ALA A 25 -0.02 -3.28 -1.70
N MET A 26 1.14 -2.63 -1.81
CA MET A 26 2.25 -3.09 -2.62
C MET A 26 3.45 -3.45 -1.76
N VAL A 27 4.01 -4.63 -1.99
CA VAL A 27 5.28 -5.06 -1.40
C VAL A 27 6.34 -4.98 -2.48
N GLY A 28 7.40 -4.20 -2.27
CA GLY A 28 8.52 -4.08 -3.20
C GLY A 28 9.28 -5.38 -3.37
N ALA A 29 9.99 -5.50 -4.50
CA ALA A 29 10.83 -6.66 -4.77
C ALA A 29 11.92 -6.82 -3.68
N GLY A 30 12.16 -8.05 -3.25
CA GLY A 30 13.15 -8.38 -2.21
C GLY A 30 12.82 -7.87 -0.80
N ALA A 31 11.62 -7.34 -0.56
CA ALA A 31 11.25 -6.83 0.76
C ALA A 31 10.97 -7.97 1.76
N VAL A 32 11.31 -7.77 3.04
CA VAL A 32 11.04 -8.73 4.13
C VAL A 32 10.01 -8.14 5.09
N VAL A 33 8.76 -8.58 4.95
CA VAL A 33 7.61 -8.02 5.66
C VAL A 33 7.42 -8.73 6.99
N SER A 34 7.71 -8.01 8.08
CA SER A 34 7.61 -8.50 9.47
C SER A 34 6.43 -7.94 10.27
N LYS A 35 5.65 -7.01 9.70
CA LYS A 35 4.49 -6.37 10.33
C LYS A 35 3.37 -6.22 9.30
N ASP A 36 2.15 -6.06 9.80
CA ASP A 36 0.98 -5.80 8.97
C ASP A 36 1.17 -4.56 8.09
N VAL A 37 0.70 -4.67 6.85
CA VAL A 37 0.82 -3.63 5.84
C VAL A 37 -0.56 -2.99 5.64
N PRO A 38 -0.72 -1.68 5.89
CA PRO A 38 -1.98 -0.98 5.68
C PRO A 38 -2.46 -1.01 4.23
N GLU A 39 -3.74 -0.75 4.02
CA GLU A 39 -4.33 -0.66 2.67
C GLU A 39 -3.66 0.45 1.85
N TYR A 40 -3.39 0.21 0.57
CA TYR A 40 -2.71 1.16 -0.34
C TYR A 40 -1.28 1.55 0.06
N ALA A 41 -0.67 0.95 1.08
CA ALA A 41 0.71 1.23 1.43
C ALA A 41 1.68 0.53 0.47
N LEU A 42 2.72 1.24 0.03
CA LEU A 42 3.89 0.66 -0.62
C LEU A 42 4.99 0.45 0.43
N VAL A 43 5.35 -0.81 0.67
CA VAL A 43 6.44 -1.17 1.59
C VAL A 43 7.65 -1.70 0.84
N ILE A 44 8.86 -1.30 1.25
CA ILE A 44 10.12 -1.75 0.63
C ILE A 44 11.17 -2.06 1.70
N GLY A 45 12.21 -2.83 1.31
CA GLY A 45 13.40 -3.08 2.14
C GLY A 45 13.31 -4.28 3.08
N ASN A 46 14.40 -4.53 3.80
CA ASN A 46 14.53 -5.58 4.81
C ASN A 46 15.14 -5.00 6.10
N PRO A 47 14.38 -4.85 7.19
CA PRO A 47 12.94 -5.15 7.31
C PRO A 47 12.07 -4.13 6.57
N ALA A 48 10.94 -4.57 6.02
CA ALA A 48 10.07 -3.72 5.21
C ALA A 48 9.53 -2.53 6.01
N ARG A 49 9.50 -1.36 5.36
CA ARG A 49 8.95 -0.11 5.91
C ARG A 49 8.06 0.55 4.87
N ILE A 50 7.04 1.27 5.34
CA ILE A 50 6.19 2.10 4.48
C ILE A 50 7.08 3.17 3.84
N HIS A 51 7.10 3.19 2.52
CA HIS A 51 7.83 4.16 1.72
C HIS A 51 6.91 5.29 1.26
N THR A 52 5.75 4.93 0.73
CA THR A 52 4.72 5.86 0.25
C THR A 52 3.39 5.13 0.18
N TRP A 53 2.36 5.84 -0.28
CA TRP A 53 1.05 5.29 -0.59
C TRP A 53 0.85 5.26 -2.10
N VAL A 54 0.06 4.30 -2.55
CA VAL A 54 -0.18 4.05 -3.97
C VAL A 54 -1.67 3.98 -4.27
N CYS A 55 -2.03 4.42 -5.46
CA CYS A 55 -3.35 4.21 -6.02
C CYS A 55 -3.56 2.72 -6.33
N GLN A 56 -4.83 2.29 -6.46
CA GLN A 56 -5.18 0.97 -7.02
C GLN A 56 -4.59 0.73 -8.42
N CYS A 57 -4.26 1.80 -9.17
CA CYS A 57 -3.58 1.70 -10.46
C CYS A 57 -2.05 1.58 -10.36
N GLY A 58 -1.49 1.57 -9.15
CA GLY A 58 -0.05 1.43 -8.89
C GLY A 58 0.79 2.71 -9.00
N GLN A 59 0.17 3.87 -9.21
CA GLN A 59 0.87 5.16 -9.19
C GLN A 59 1.01 5.67 -7.76
N PRO A 60 2.13 6.36 -7.42
CA PRO A 60 2.30 6.97 -6.11
C PRO A 60 1.27 8.09 -5.89
N LEU A 61 0.77 8.21 -4.66
CA LEU A 61 -0.15 9.27 -4.26
C LEU A 61 0.60 10.34 -3.48
N ALA A 62 0.45 11.59 -3.89
CA ALA A 62 0.88 12.75 -3.13
C ALA A 62 -0.29 13.27 -2.27
N PHE A 63 -0.18 13.13 -0.96
CA PHE A 63 -1.20 13.64 -0.03
C PHE A 63 -0.92 15.08 0.35
N GLU A 64 -1.90 15.96 0.13
CA GLU A 64 -1.92 17.33 0.60
C GLU A 64 -3.13 17.51 1.54
N GLY A 65 -2.89 17.85 2.81
CA GLY A 65 -3.96 18.01 3.80
C GLY A 65 -4.82 16.76 4.00
N GLY A 66 -4.26 15.57 3.80
CA GLY A 66 -4.97 14.29 3.94
C GLY A 66 -5.83 13.89 2.75
N LYS A 67 -5.76 14.61 1.61
CA LYS A 67 -6.43 14.22 0.36
C LYS A 67 -5.39 14.06 -0.74
N ALA A 68 -5.57 13.07 -1.60
CA ALA A 68 -4.76 12.86 -2.79
C ALA A 68 -5.66 12.54 -3.98
N THR A 69 -5.23 12.90 -5.18
CA THR A 69 -5.86 12.44 -6.42
C THR A 69 -4.79 11.80 -7.27
N CYS A 70 -5.09 10.63 -7.85
CA CYS A 70 -4.15 9.97 -8.75
C CYS A 70 -4.11 10.67 -10.11
N ASP A 71 -2.93 11.06 -10.58
CA ASP A 71 -2.73 11.73 -11.87
C ASP A 71 -3.10 10.87 -13.09
N THR A 72 -3.04 9.54 -12.96
CA THR A 72 -3.29 8.63 -14.08
C THR A 72 -4.76 8.21 -14.22
N CYS A 73 -5.43 7.94 -13.09
CA CYS A 73 -6.80 7.42 -13.11
C CYS A 73 -7.83 8.37 -12.49
N ASN A 74 -7.43 9.57 -12.06
CA ASN A 74 -8.28 10.60 -11.47
C ASN A 74 -9.15 10.14 -10.29
N ARG A 75 -8.71 9.10 -9.56
CA ARG A 75 -9.43 8.61 -8.37
C ARG A 75 -9.02 9.44 -7.14
N PRO A 76 -10.00 9.93 -6.35
CA PRO A 76 -9.72 10.65 -5.12
C PRO A 76 -9.49 9.67 -3.95
N TYR A 77 -8.56 10.06 -3.08
CA TYR A 77 -8.15 9.34 -1.89
C TYR A 77 -8.17 10.27 -0.69
N GLN A 78 -8.46 9.70 0.46
CA GLN A 78 -8.34 10.37 1.74
C GLN A 78 -7.48 9.53 2.69
N HIS A 79 -6.62 10.21 3.43
CA HIS A 79 -5.72 9.60 4.40
C HIS A 79 -6.16 10.02 5.80
N GLU A 80 -6.55 9.03 6.61
CA GLU A 80 -6.91 9.22 8.02
C GLU A 80 -5.90 8.47 8.88
N ALA A 81 -5.05 9.22 9.58
CA ALA A 81 -3.99 8.77 10.50
C ALA A 81 -2.98 7.76 9.92
N ASP A 82 -3.41 6.54 9.61
CA ASP A 82 -2.60 5.41 9.12
C ASP A 82 -3.34 4.57 8.06
N THR A 83 -4.51 5.01 7.59
CA THR A 83 -5.31 4.28 6.60
C THR A 83 -5.65 5.20 5.43
N THR A 84 -5.34 4.73 4.23
CA THR A 84 -5.75 5.38 3.00
C THR A 84 -7.03 4.72 2.49
N ILE A 85 -8.05 5.51 2.20
CA ILE A 85 -9.30 5.03 1.61
C ILE A 85 -9.51 5.71 0.26
N CYS A 86 -9.95 4.93 -0.72
CA CYS A 86 -10.46 5.50 -1.96
C CYS A 86 -11.85 6.09 -1.68
N VAL A 87 -12.02 7.39 -1.91
CA VAL A 87 -13.29 8.07 -1.69
C VAL A 87 -14.13 7.90 -2.96
N GLU A 88 -14.63 6.69 -3.19
CA GLU A 88 -15.60 6.47 -4.26
C GLU A 88 -16.97 7.02 -3.84
N ARG A 89 -17.64 7.71 -4.75
CA ARG A 89 -19.02 8.18 -4.61
C ARG A 89 -19.99 7.00 -4.69
#